data_AF-W9W5U0-F1
#
_entry.id   AF-W9W5U0-F1
#
_cell.length_a   1.000
_cell.length_b   1.000
_cell.length_c   1.000
_cell.angle_alpha   90.00
_cell.angle_beta   90.00
_cell.angle_gamma   90.00
#
_symmetry.space_group_name_H-M   'P 1'
#
loop_
_entity.id
_entity.type
_entity.pdbx_description
1 polymer ?
#
loop_
_entity_poly.entity_id
_entity_poly.type
_entity_poly.pdbx_seq_one_letter_code
_entity_poly.pdbx_strand_id
1 'polypeptide(L)'
;MFRDESDRVQQKYRTNSVQDADADAAAAAGVQRASESSRHDAIATRPSLDLQTNERDLSPIVADNECSQILKLGKQTSPDCPYRALSQALPEIATAFFLTQYIPGSHFDYLPLLCSTATPTSLLTGVVEAVSIASLSHVTRKPALMALARQRYSRSLVETNKALQDPHACREDGTLASILLLAHFETLASDDSIGVEDVASAHANTRHSPSASWDRHIQGAVSLVALRPKPDLDCPLSVRIHQHVNATARYSSIQRCIRLPAEISSWGFSMGLRRDREDPNRRFMVVVDDFTELRASIREGSLTDPFEIIEHAKSIDAHTALVARGFPSAWTYDVVVSNRQMDGVYKNKYHLYPSHYSAQLWNEVRMTRLALNEIMFAYAEKACRLDSLDGNMDELLTALRARCVRVIEQMATEICQSTTAFLQKPDCLFPFSGAQSSSKRSIASAYFLIWPLFSAARASRVASGSFREFVIDRLNFIARDINIPQARKASLMLERGIVHEDWLHMLHLF
;
A
#
# COMPACT_ATOMS: atom_id res chain seq x y z
N MET A 1 -18.68 -22.02 7.47
CA MET A 1 -18.67 -21.81 8.93
C MET A 1 -17.27 -22.20 9.42
N PHE A 2 -16.33 -21.26 9.44
CA PHE A 2 -14.93 -21.53 9.77
C PHE A 2 -14.70 -21.24 11.26
N ARG A 3 -14.12 -22.21 11.98
CA ARG A 3 -13.74 -22.07 13.39
C ARG A 3 -12.45 -21.27 13.48
N ASP A 4 -12.45 -20.30 14.38
CA ASP A 4 -11.34 -19.41 14.70
C ASP A 4 -10.27 -20.15 15.51
N GLU A 5 -9.07 -20.31 14.95
CA GLU A 5 -7.91 -20.92 15.63
C GLU A 5 -6.92 -19.86 16.14
N SER A 6 -7.23 -18.56 16.00
CA SER A 6 -6.31 -17.46 16.31
C SER A 6 -5.96 -17.39 17.80
N ASP A 7 -6.95 -17.64 18.67
CA ASP A 7 -6.74 -17.63 20.12
C ASP A 7 -5.85 -18.79 20.58
N ARG A 8 -5.95 -19.95 19.91
CA ARG A 8 -5.07 -21.10 20.20
C ARG A 8 -3.63 -20.84 19.79
N VAL A 9 -3.41 -20.11 18.68
CA VAL A 9 -2.08 -19.71 18.23
C VAL A 9 -1.46 -18.69 19.19
N GLN A 10 -2.24 -17.68 19.63
CA GLN A 10 -1.76 -16.71 20.62
C GLN A 10 -1.44 -17.33 21.98
N GLN A 11 -2.25 -18.31 22.42
CA GLN A 11 -2.00 -19.01 23.68
C GLN A 11 -0.76 -19.91 23.59
N LYS A 12 -0.54 -20.58 22.45
CA LYS A 12 0.66 -21.39 22.22
C LYS A 12 1.93 -20.53 22.17
N TYR A 13 1.85 -19.32 21.61
CA TYR A 13 2.97 -18.36 21.59
C TYR A 13 3.35 -17.86 22.99
N ARG A 14 2.36 -17.52 23.83
CA ARG A 14 2.62 -17.11 25.23
C ARG A 14 3.19 -18.23 26.09
N THR A 15 2.77 -19.48 25.84
CA THR A 15 3.25 -20.63 26.63
C THR A 15 4.71 -20.95 26.29
N ASN A 16 5.07 -20.88 25.00
CA ASN A 16 6.45 -21.09 24.55
C ASN A 16 7.38 -19.95 24.99
N SER A 17 6.94 -18.69 24.98
CA SER A 17 7.77 -17.57 25.42
C SER A 17 8.09 -17.59 26.92
N VAL A 18 7.20 -18.15 27.74
CA VAL A 18 7.44 -18.32 29.19
C VAL A 18 8.39 -19.50 29.45
N GLN A 19 8.29 -20.58 28.67
CA GLN A 19 9.20 -21.72 28.77
C GLN A 19 10.62 -21.40 28.32
N ASP A 20 10.80 -20.59 27.27
CA ASP A 20 12.12 -20.14 26.81
C ASP A 20 12.75 -19.15 27.81
N ALA A 21 11.96 -18.28 28.44
CA ALA A 21 12.44 -17.36 29.48
C ALA A 21 12.87 -18.09 30.77
N ASP A 22 12.16 -19.15 31.17
CA ASP A 22 12.53 -19.99 32.31
C ASP A 22 13.77 -20.86 32.02
N ALA A 23 13.95 -21.31 30.76
CA ALA A 23 15.12 -22.06 30.34
C ALA A 23 16.39 -21.18 30.31
N ASP A 24 16.30 -19.94 29.84
CA ASP A 24 17.40 -18.98 29.83
C ASP A 24 17.77 -18.50 31.24
N ALA A 25 16.80 -18.36 32.14
CA ALA A 25 17.04 -18.07 33.55
C ALA A 25 17.73 -19.24 34.29
N ALA A 26 17.37 -20.48 33.98
CA ALA A 26 18.02 -21.68 34.54
C ALA A 26 19.44 -21.89 33.99
N ALA A 27 19.69 -21.57 32.72
CA ALA A 27 21.02 -21.62 32.11
C ALA A 27 21.96 -20.54 32.69
N ALA A 28 21.46 -19.34 32.97
CA ALA A 28 22.24 -18.27 33.59
C ALA A 28 22.60 -18.56 35.07
N ALA A 29 21.73 -19.28 35.80
CA ALA A 29 21.99 -19.66 37.19
C ALA A 29 22.96 -20.86 37.33
N GLY A 30 23.08 -21.71 36.30
CA GLY A 30 23.94 -22.90 36.29
C GLY A 30 25.43 -22.64 36.03
N VAL A 31 25.81 -21.47 35.50
CA VAL A 31 27.19 -21.17 35.07
C VAL A 31 28.06 -20.59 36.20
N GLN A 32 27.49 -20.28 37.38
CA GLN A 32 28.22 -19.73 38.54
C GLN A 32 28.53 -20.73 39.67
N ARG A 33 28.24 -22.03 39.52
CA ARG A 33 28.62 -23.06 40.49
C ARG A 33 29.00 -24.38 39.81
N ALA A 34 30.26 -24.53 39.41
CA ALA A 34 30.99 -25.81 39.43
C ALA A 34 32.42 -25.63 38.89
N SER A 35 33.27 -25.01 39.70
CA SER A 35 34.71 -25.31 39.68
C SER A 35 34.98 -26.17 40.90
N GLU A 36 35.08 -27.49 40.74
CA GLU A 36 35.89 -28.42 41.56
C GLU A 36 35.58 -29.89 41.23
N SER A 37 36.64 -30.71 41.21
CA SER A 37 36.66 -32.18 41.32
C SER A 37 36.16 -33.00 40.10
N SER A 38 37.03 -33.56 39.25
CA SER A 38 37.92 -34.72 39.45
C SER A 38 37.31 -36.09 39.08
N ARG A 39 37.85 -36.63 37.97
CA ARG A 39 38.33 -38.01 37.73
C ARG A 39 37.36 -39.17 37.42
N HIS A 40 37.79 -39.87 36.36
CA HIS A 40 37.85 -41.32 36.11
C HIS A 40 36.77 -42.01 35.25
N ASP A 41 37.32 -42.64 34.20
CA ASP A 41 37.00 -43.90 33.53
C ASP A 41 35.73 -43.98 32.67
N ALA A 42 35.73 -44.30 31.37
CA ALA A 42 36.47 -45.21 30.48
C ALA A 42 35.58 -46.39 30.03
N ILE A 43 35.45 -46.48 28.70
CA ILE A 43 35.38 -47.70 27.88
C ILE A 43 34.00 -48.38 27.63
N ALA A 44 33.79 -48.59 26.32
CA ALA A 44 33.22 -49.77 25.64
C ALA A 44 31.76 -49.76 25.11
N THR A 45 31.70 -49.62 23.77
CA THR A 45 31.22 -50.63 22.79
C THR A 45 29.71 -50.90 22.64
N ARG A 46 29.25 -50.76 21.38
CA ARG A 46 27.99 -51.28 20.80
C ARG A 46 27.91 -52.82 20.89
N PRO A 47 26.75 -53.48 20.68
CA PRO A 47 26.34 -53.86 19.31
C PRO A 47 24.82 -54.03 19.05
N SER A 48 24.52 -54.28 17.77
CA SER A 48 23.28 -54.64 17.05
C SER A 48 22.42 -55.79 17.63
N LEU A 49 21.17 -55.93 17.14
CA LEU A 49 20.54 -57.18 16.66
C LEU A 49 19.10 -56.96 16.10
N ASP A 50 19.00 -56.96 14.77
CA ASP A 50 18.28 -57.89 13.88
C ASP A 50 17.03 -58.74 14.28
N LEU A 51 16.10 -58.82 13.28
CA LEU A 51 15.25 -59.97 12.84
C LEU A 51 14.05 -60.38 13.75
N GLN A 52 12.86 -60.85 13.31
CA GLN A 52 12.29 -61.23 12.02
C GLN A 52 10.77 -61.53 12.18
N THR A 53 9.99 -61.26 11.13
CA THR A 53 8.86 -62.01 10.51
C THR A 53 7.76 -62.72 11.32
N ASN A 54 6.50 -62.58 10.84
CA ASN A 54 5.76 -63.73 10.28
C ASN A 54 4.59 -63.31 9.35
N GLU A 55 4.60 -63.91 8.16
CA GLU A 55 3.52 -63.96 7.16
C GLU A 55 2.47 -65.03 7.50
N ARG A 56 1.27 -64.92 6.91
CA ARG A 56 0.50 -66.02 6.29
C ARG A 56 -0.52 -65.40 5.31
N ASP A 57 -0.38 -65.48 3.98
CA ASP A 57 -0.58 -66.60 3.02
C ASP A 57 -2.06 -66.90 2.66
N LEU A 58 -2.45 -66.63 1.39
CA LEU A 58 -2.83 -67.62 0.35
C LEU A 58 -3.70 -67.05 -0.79
N SER A 59 -3.32 -67.45 -2.00
CA SER A 59 -3.62 -66.92 -3.35
C SER A 59 -4.68 -67.80 -4.10
N PRO A 60 -4.66 -68.00 -5.45
CA PRO A 60 -5.03 -67.15 -6.61
C PRO A 60 -6.01 -67.90 -7.59
N ILE A 61 -6.25 -67.38 -8.82
CA ILE A 61 -6.26 -68.13 -10.12
C ILE A 61 -6.45 -67.16 -11.32
N VAL A 62 -5.83 -67.54 -12.44
CA VAL A 62 -5.39 -66.82 -13.66
C VAL A 62 -6.27 -67.13 -14.89
N ALA A 63 -6.18 -66.29 -15.94
CA ALA A 63 -6.12 -66.59 -17.40
C ALA A 63 -7.07 -65.69 -18.24
N ASP A 64 -6.76 -65.19 -19.46
CA ASP A 64 -5.54 -65.13 -20.28
C ASP A 64 -5.81 -64.20 -21.50
N ASN A 65 -4.70 -63.89 -22.21
CA ASN A 65 -4.55 -63.58 -23.64
C ASN A 65 -4.39 -62.13 -24.15
N GLU A 66 -3.14 -61.85 -24.52
CA GLU A 66 -2.69 -60.92 -25.55
C GLU A 66 -2.92 -61.48 -26.97
N CYS A 67 -3.17 -60.62 -27.97
CA CYS A 67 -2.32 -60.54 -29.17
C CYS A 67 -2.66 -59.31 -30.03
N SER A 68 -1.61 -58.70 -30.57
CA SER A 68 -1.62 -57.47 -31.36
C SER A 68 -1.79 -57.72 -32.87
N GLN A 69 -2.35 -56.74 -33.60
CA GLN A 69 -1.75 -56.05 -34.76
C GLN A 69 -2.73 -55.68 -35.91
N ILE A 70 -2.43 -54.52 -36.51
CA ILE A 70 -2.75 -54.01 -37.85
C ILE A 70 -4.08 -53.24 -38.02
N LEU A 71 -3.98 -51.90 -37.96
CA LEU A 71 -4.14 -51.03 -39.14
C LEU A 71 -3.63 -49.61 -38.83
N LYS A 72 -2.48 -49.26 -39.43
CA LYS A 72 -2.01 -47.88 -39.58
C LYS A 72 -2.87 -47.18 -40.64
N LEU A 73 -3.53 -46.08 -40.29
CA LEU A 73 -3.83 -45.00 -41.23
C LEU A 73 -3.70 -43.67 -40.49
N GLY A 74 -2.81 -42.80 -40.96
CA GLY A 74 -2.55 -41.49 -40.39
C GLY A 74 -3.61 -40.44 -40.72
N LYS A 75 -3.36 -39.23 -40.19
CA LYS A 75 -4.13 -37.96 -40.21
C LYS A 75 -5.01 -37.82 -38.96
N GLN A 76 -4.90 -36.80 -38.11
CA GLN A 76 -4.20 -35.51 -38.12
C GLN A 76 -4.00 -35.12 -36.65
N THR A 77 -2.90 -34.46 -36.32
CA THR A 77 -2.81 -33.63 -35.12
C THR A 77 -3.95 -32.61 -35.18
N SER A 78 -4.91 -32.73 -34.26
CA SER A 78 -5.94 -31.71 -34.05
C SER A 78 -5.23 -30.36 -33.86
N PRO A 79 -5.68 -29.27 -34.49
CA PRO A 79 -5.09 -27.96 -34.21
C PRO A 79 -5.31 -27.69 -32.72
N ASP A 80 -4.23 -27.39 -32.01
CA ASP A 80 -4.30 -26.95 -30.62
C ASP A 80 -5.39 -25.90 -30.50
N CYS A 81 -6.41 -26.21 -29.68
CA CYS A 81 -7.56 -25.35 -29.51
C CYS A 81 -7.07 -23.95 -29.13
N PRO A 82 -7.38 -22.89 -29.90
CA PRO A 82 -6.92 -21.52 -29.61
C PRO A 82 -7.22 -21.08 -28.18
N TYR A 83 -8.28 -21.63 -27.59
CA TYR A 83 -8.70 -21.40 -26.22
C TYR A 83 -7.71 -21.96 -25.18
N ARG A 84 -7.09 -23.13 -25.44
CA ARG A 84 -6.09 -23.73 -24.56
C ARG A 84 -4.78 -22.95 -24.59
N ALA A 85 -4.32 -22.54 -25.78
CA ALA A 85 -3.14 -21.70 -25.94
C ALA A 85 -3.33 -20.32 -25.27
N LEU A 86 -4.50 -19.70 -25.44
CA LEU A 86 -4.81 -18.42 -24.78
C LEU A 86 -4.92 -18.55 -23.25
N SER A 87 -5.47 -19.65 -22.75
CA SER A 87 -5.54 -19.93 -21.32
C SER A 87 -4.16 -20.15 -20.69
N GLN A 88 -3.21 -20.71 -21.44
CA GLN A 88 -1.83 -20.89 -20.99
C GLN A 88 -1.04 -19.57 -21.04
N ALA A 89 -1.33 -18.70 -22.01
CA ALA A 89 -0.69 -17.39 -22.15
C ALA A 89 -1.27 -16.31 -21.20
N LEU A 90 -2.44 -16.54 -20.60
CA LEU A 90 -3.12 -15.54 -19.76
C LEU A 90 -2.24 -15.00 -18.60
N PRO A 91 -1.54 -15.84 -17.80
CA PRO A 91 -0.66 -15.35 -16.73
C PRO A 91 0.46 -14.43 -17.24
N GLU A 92 1.08 -14.78 -18.38
CA GLU A 92 2.16 -14.00 -18.98
C GLU A 92 1.66 -12.66 -19.52
N ILE A 93 0.53 -12.67 -20.23
CA ILE A 93 -0.13 -11.44 -20.74
C ILE A 93 -0.52 -10.53 -19.58
N ALA A 94 -1.14 -11.09 -18.54
CA ALA A 94 -1.55 -10.34 -17.36
C ALA A 94 -0.34 -9.74 -16.65
N THR A 95 0.74 -10.51 -16.47
CA THR A 95 1.96 -10.05 -15.81
C THR A 95 2.63 -8.93 -16.59
N ALA A 96 2.81 -9.10 -17.91
CA ALA A 96 3.36 -8.05 -18.77
C ALA A 96 2.48 -6.78 -18.75
N PHE A 97 1.15 -6.94 -18.72
CA PHE A 97 0.23 -5.82 -18.58
C PHE A 97 0.40 -5.09 -17.25
N PHE A 98 0.43 -5.82 -16.13
CA PHE A 98 0.62 -5.25 -14.79
C PHE A 98 1.96 -4.50 -14.68
N LEU A 99 3.06 -5.15 -15.07
CA LEU A 99 4.41 -4.57 -15.05
C LEU A 99 4.55 -3.31 -15.93
N THR A 100 3.72 -3.16 -16.97
CA THR A 100 3.78 -1.99 -17.87
C THR A 100 2.80 -0.88 -17.52
N GLN A 101 1.66 -1.18 -16.89
CA GLN A 101 0.59 -0.19 -16.65
C GLN A 101 0.43 0.23 -15.18
N TYR A 102 0.88 -0.58 -14.23
CA TYR A 102 0.68 -0.37 -12.78
C TYR A 102 1.98 -0.18 -12.00
N ILE A 103 3.11 -0.58 -12.57
CA ILE A 103 4.42 -0.53 -11.89
C ILE A 103 5.20 0.75 -12.15
N PRO A 104 5.26 1.31 -13.38
CA PRO A 104 6.09 2.47 -13.64
C PRO A 104 5.69 3.68 -12.79
N GLY A 105 6.61 4.11 -11.92
CA GLY A 105 6.40 5.22 -11.00
C GLY A 105 5.56 4.90 -9.76
N SER A 106 5.19 3.64 -9.52
CA SER A 106 4.55 3.23 -8.27
C SER A 106 5.58 2.82 -7.21
N HIS A 107 5.12 2.49 -6.00
CA HIS A 107 5.99 1.96 -4.96
C HIS A 107 6.52 0.54 -5.26
N PHE A 108 6.05 -0.11 -6.33
CA PHE A 108 6.50 -1.44 -6.76
C PHE A 108 7.51 -1.40 -7.90
N ASP A 109 8.16 -0.27 -8.18
CA ASP A 109 9.08 -0.11 -9.32
C ASP A 109 10.27 -1.11 -9.33
N TYR A 110 10.62 -1.68 -8.17
CA TYR A 110 11.63 -2.72 -8.00
C TYR A 110 11.16 -4.13 -8.42
N LEU A 111 9.86 -4.32 -8.67
CA LEU A 111 9.27 -5.63 -8.95
C LEU A 111 9.83 -6.31 -10.21
N PRO A 112 10.10 -5.61 -11.35
CA PRO A 112 10.69 -6.25 -12.52
C PRO A 112 12.04 -6.91 -12.23
N LEU A 113 12.87 -6.29 -11.37
CA LEU A 113 14.14 -6.85 -10.93
C LEU A 113 13.91 -8.13 -10.13
N LEU A 114 13.02 -8.10 -9.13
CA LEU A 114 12.69 -9.28 -8.32
C LEU A 114 12.13 -10.43 -9.16
N CYS A 115 11.22 -10.12 -10.09
CA CYS A 115 10.63 -11.11 -10.99
C CYS A 115 11.68 -11.74 -11.91
N SER A 116 12.69 -10.98 -12.37
CA SER A 116 13.74 -11.50 -13.24
C SER A 116 14.62 -12.56 -12.59
N THR A 117 14.73 -12.52 -11.26
CA THR A 117 15.52 -13.47 -10.45
C THR A 117 14.68 -14.57 -9.81
N ALA A 118 13.35 -14.46 -9.88
CA ALA A 118 12.44 -15.38 -9.22
C ALA A 118 12.31 -16.70 -9.98
N THR A 119 12.18 -17.81 -9.25
CA THR A 119 11.86 -19.10 -9.87
C THR A 119 10.39 -19.12 -10.32
N PRO A 120 10.04 -19.85 -11.40
CA PRO A 120 8.66 -19.94 -11.88
C PRO A 120 7.66 -20.46 -10.84
N THR A 121 8.14 -21.23 -9.86
CA THR A 121 7.33 -21.82 -8.79
C THR A 121 7.44 -21.07 -7.46
N SER A 122 8.07 -19.88 -7.45
CA SER A 122 8.23 -19.08 -6.23
C SER A 122 6.90 -18.49 -5.74
N LEU A 123 6.83 -18.20 -4.44
CA LEU A 123 5.71 -17.46 -3.84
C LEU A 123 5.45 -16.14 -4.58
N LEU A 124 6.50 -15.40 -4.90
CA LEU A 124 6.41 -14.11 -5.59
C LEU A 124 5.71 -14.26 -6.94
N THR A 125 6.08 -15.25 -7.75
CA THR A 125 5.47 -15.49 -9.06
C THR A 125 3.96 -15.75 -8.93
N GLY A 126 3.54 -16.55 -7.95
CA GLY A 126 2.12 -16.83 -7.71
C GLY A 126 1.32 -15.61 -7.25
N VAL A 127 1.91 -14.74 -6.43
CA VAL A 127 1.27 -13.48 -5.99
C VAL A 127 1.20 -12.47 -7.13
N VAL A 128 2.28 -12.31 -7.90
CA VAL A 128 2.31 -11.45 -9.09
C VAL A 128 1.24 -11.88 -10.08
N GLU A 129 1.08 -13.19 -10.34
CA GLU A 129 0.01 -13.71 -11.19
C GLU A 129 -1.38 -13.28 -10.67
N ALA A 130 -1.64 -13.44 -9.37
CA ALA A 130 -2.93 -13.07 -8.77
C ALA A 130 -3.27 -11.59 -8.97
N VAL A 131 -2.33 -10.70 -8.62
CA VAL A 131 -2.49 -9.24 -8.76
C VAL A 131 -2.62 -8.83 -10.22
N SER A 132 -1.86 -9.47 -11.10
CA SER A 132 -1.87 -9.19 -12.53
C SER A 132 -3.21 -9.54 -13.18
N ILE A 133 -3.78 -10.70 -12.83
CA ILE A 133 -5.10 -11.12 -13.31
C ILE A 133 -6.19 -10.21 -12.75
N ALA A 134 -6.09 -9.79 -11.48
CA ALA A 134 -7.01 -8.81 -10.89
C ALA A 134 -6.98 -7.49 -11.65
N SER A 135 -5.79 -6.97 -11.94
CA SER A 135 -5.58 -5.74 -12.72
C SER A 135 -6.19 -5.85 -14.13
N LEU A 136 -5.97 -6.97 -14.81
CA LEU A 136 -6.55 -7.22 -16.14
C LEU A 136 -8.07 -7.34 -16.11
N SER A 137 -8.64 -7.85 -15.02
CA SER A 137 -10.10 -7.98 -14.86
C SER A 137 -10.82 -6.63 -14.90
N HIS A 138 -10.21 -5.58 -14.35
CA HIS A 138 -10.74 -4.22 -14.38
C HIS A 138 -10.76 -3.65 -15.79
N VAL A 139 -9.62 -3.70 -16.49
CA VAL A 139 -9.49 -3.15 -17.84
C VAL A 139 -10.36 -3.88 -18.85
N THR A 140 -10.54 -5.20 -18.69
CA THR A 140 -11.40 -6.00 -19.56
C THR A 140 -12.86 -6.07 -19.12
N ARG A 141 -13.19 -5.55 -17.93
CA ARG A 141 -14.50 -5.64 -17.27
C ARG A 141 -15.04 -7.08 -17.24
N LYS A 142 -14.18 -8.06 -16.92
CA LYS A 142 -14.52 -9.49 -16.87
C LYS A 142 -14.52 -10.00 -15.43
N PRO A 143 -15.68 -10.14 -14.76
CA PRO A 143 -15.77 -10.65 -13.39
C PRO A 143 -15.17 -12.04 -13.20
N ALA A 144 -15.21 -12.89 -14.24
CA ALA A 144 -14.58 -14.21 -14.23
C ALA A 144 -13.07 -14.14 -14.01
N LEU A 145 -12.38 -13.10 -14.51
CA LEU A 145 -10.96 -12.90 -14.25
C LEU A 145 -10.71 -12.51 -12.79
N MET A 146 -11.56 -11.66 -12.19
CA MET A 146 -11.46 -11.35 -10.77
C MET A 146 -11.72 -12.59 -9.89
N ALA A 147 -12.66 -13.44 -10.25
CA ALA A 147 -12.89 -14.71 -9.56
C ALA A 147 -11.66 -15.63 -9.62
N LEU A 148 -11.02 -15.74 -10.79
CA LEU A 148 -9.76 -16.47 -10.95
C LEU A 148 -8.63 -15.83 -10.11
N ALA A 149 -8.52 -14.50 -10.13
CA ALA A 149 -7.55 -13.76 -9.35
C ALA A 149 -7.70 -14.04 -7.84
N ARG A 150 -8.94 -14.07 -7.33
CA ARG A 150 -9.25 -14.43 -5.93
C ARG A 150 -8.86 -15.87 -5.60
N GLN A 151 -9.03 -16.82 -6.53
CA GLN A 151 -8.56 -18.19 -6.34
C GLN A 151 -7.02 -18.25 -6.22
N ARG A 152 -6.31 -17.51 -7.08
CA ARG A 152 -4.83 -17.43 -7.03
C ARG A 152 -4.36 -16.75 -5.75
N TYR A 153 -5.00 -15.65 -5.36
CA TYR A 153 -4.77 -14.96 -4.10
C TYR A 153 -4.89 -15.91 -2.89
N SER A 154 -6.00 -16.65 -2.79
CA SER A 154 -6.20 -17.61 -1.69
C SER A 154 -5.14 -18.71 -1.64
N ARG A 155 -4.70 -19.21 -2.80
CA ARG A 155 -3.59 -20.17 -2.86
C ARG A 155 -2.28 -19.54 -2.39
N SER A 156 -1.99 -18.32 -2.86
CA SER A 156 -0.76 -17.60 -2.47
C SER A 156 -0.74 -17.27 -0.98
N LEU A 157 -1.87 -16.98 -0.35
CA LEU A 157 -1.95 -16.80 1.11
C LEU A 157 -1.49 -18.04 1.89
N VAL A 158 -1.84 -19.24 1.42
CA VAL A 158 -1.38 -20.49 2.04
C VAL A 158 0.13 -20.62 1.92
N GLU A 159 0.70 -20.32 0.76
CA GLU A 159 2.15 -20.37 0.54
C GLU A 159 2.89 -19.27 1.31
N THR A 160 2.31 -18.07 1.45
CA THR A 160 2.83 -17.01 2.32
C THR A 160 2.89 -17.48 3.76
N ASN A 161 1.82 -18.09 4.29
CA ASN A 161 1.83 -18.60 5.66
C ASN A 161 2.89 -19.68 5.88
N LYS A 162 3.18 -20.53 4.87
CA LYS A 162 4.29 -21.50 4.94
C LYS A 162 5.65 -20.79 4.96
N ALA A 163 5.87 -19.81 4.06
CA ALA A 163 7.11 -19.05 4.01
C ALA A 163 7.36 -18.27 5.32
N LEU A 164 6.31 -17.78 5.96
CA LEU A 164 6.38 -17.09 7.25
C LEU A 164 6.78 -18.01 8.42
N GLN A 165 6.53 -19.32 8.32
CA GLN A 165 6.94 -20.30 9.33
C GLN A 165 8.40 -20.73 9.19
N ASP A 166 9.02 -20.47 8.04
CA ASP A 166 10.43 -20.78 7.81
C ASP A 166 11.33 -19.60 8.24
N PRO A 167 12.33 -19.82 9.13
CA PRO A 167 13.19 -18.76 9.64
C PRO A 167 14.03 -18.01 8.58
N HIS A 168 14.28 -18.64 7.43
CA HIS A 168 15.02 -18.03 6.33
C HIS A 168 14.09 -17.36 5.32
N ALA A 169 13.08 -18.07 4.84
CA ALA A 169 12.16 -17.59 3.81
C ALA A 169 11.36 -16.35 4.27
N CYS A 170 11.02 -16.24 5.56
CA CYS A 170 10.33 -15.06 6.08
C CYS A 170 11.15 -13.75 5.94
N ARG A 171 12.48 -13.86 5.81
CA ARG A 171 13.41 -12.72 5.66
C ARG A 171 13.77 -12.39 4.21
N GLU A 172 13.34 -13.20 3.23
CA GLU A 172 13.65 -13.01 1.82
C GLU A 172 12.84 -11.90 1.14
N ASP A 173 13.46 -11.03 0.35
CA ASP A 173 12.80 -9.92 -0.35
C ASP A 173 11.53 -10.33 -1.12
N GLY A 174 11.53 -11.52 -1.73
CA GLY A 174 10.36 -12.10 -2.39
C GLY A 174 9.15 -12.26 -1.46
N THR A 175 9.36 -12.67 -0.21
CA THR A 175 8.29 -12.82 0.80
C THR A 175 7.72 -11.47 1.22
N LEU A 176 8.56 -10.47 1.47
CA LEU A 176 8.09 -9.12 1.84
C LEU A 176 7.36 -8.45 0.66
N ALA A 177 7.90 -8.55 -0.56
CA ALA A 177 7.24 -8.05 -1.76
C ALA A 177 5.90 -8.75 -2.00
N SER A 178 5.82 -10.05 -1.73
CA SER A 178 4.58 -10.82 -1.81
C SER A 178 3.51 -10.30 -0.84
N ILE A 179 3.86 -10.01 0.41
CA ILE A 179 2.90 -9.46 1.38
C ILE A 179 2.41 -8.07 0.96
N LEU A 180 3.30 -7.21 0.46
CA LEU A 180 2.92 -5.90 -0.07
C LEU A 180 1.98 -6.04 -1.29
N LEU A 181 2.25 -6.97 -2.20
CA LEU A 181 1.39 -7.27 -3.34
C LEU A 181 0.04 -7.86 -2.92
N LEU A 182 -0.02 -8.66 -1.86
CA LEU A 182 -1.28 -9.15 -1.29
C LEU A 182 -2.10 -7.99 -0.70
N ALA A 183 -1.46 -7.00 -0.06
CA ALA A 183 -2.14 -5.75 0.30
C ALA A 183 -2.68 -5.05 -0.94
N HIS A 184 -1.86 -4.91 -1.99
CA HIS A 184 -2.29 -4.31 -3.26
C HIS A 184 -3.47 -5.04 -3.91
N PHE A 185 -3.52 -6.37 -3.78
CA PHE A 185 -4.66 -7.18 -4.21
C PHE A 185 -5.94 -6.78 -3.48
N GLU A 186 -5.90 -6.58 -2.16
CA GLU A 186 -7.07 -6.12 -1.39
C GLU A 186 -7.60 -4.79 -1.91
N THR A 187 -6.70 -3.89 -2.32
CA THR A 187 -7.10 -2.61 -2.93
C THR A 187 -7.79 -2.82 -4.27
N LEU A 188 -7.25 -3.67 -5.14
CA LEU A 188 -7.84 -3.97 -6.44
C LEU A 188 -9.17 -4.72 -6.31
N ALA A 189 -9.23 -5.71 -5.44
CA ALA A 189 -10.39 -6.58 -5.25
C ALA A 189 -11.47 -5.98 -4.34
N SER A 190 -11.24 -4.79 -3.78
CA SER A 190 -12.22 -4.01 -3.02
C SER A 190 -13.48 -3.84 -3.85
N ASP A 191 -14.50 -4.60 -3.49
CA ASP A 191 -15.70 -4.79 -4.32
C ASP A 191 -16.57 -3.51 -4.39
N ASP A 192 -17.20 -3.31 -5.55
CA ASP A 192 -18.24 -2.29 -5.81
C ASP A 192 -19.58 -2.65 -5.14
N SER A 193 -19.70 -3.86 -4.59
CA SER A 193 -20.94 -4.45 -4.07
C SER A 193 -21.34 -3.96 -2.67
N ILE A 194 -20.46 -3.26 -1.96
CA ILE A 194 -20.82 -2.56 -0.72
C ILE A 194 -21.52 -1.27 -1.12
N GLY A 195 -22.85 -1.24 -0.97
CA GLY A 195 -23.65 -0.05 -1.20
C GLY A 195 -23.08 1.12 -0.40
N VAL A 196 -23.20 2.35 -0.92
CA VAL A 196 -22.69 3.55 -0.23
C VAL A 196 -23.30 3.71 1.19
N GLU A 197 -24.46 3.10 1.43
CA GLU A 197 -25.14 3.02 2.74
C GLU A 197 -24.38 2.15 3.76
N ASP A 198 -23.70 1.10 3.30
CA ASP A 198 -22.83 0.27 4.15
C ASP A 198 -21.49 0.99 4.42
N VAL A 199 -21.01 1.84 3.51
CA VAL A 199 -19.80 2.67 3.72
C VAL A 199 -20.05 3.75 4.78
N ALA A 200 -21.25 4.34 4.82
CA ALA A 200 -21.64 5.29 5.86
C ALA A 200 -21.87 4.60 7.23
N SER A 201 -22.36 3.36 7.20
CA SER A 201 -22.59 2.53 8.39
C SER A 201 -21.33 1.84 8.94
N ALA A 202 -20.24 1.78 8.17
CA ALA A 202 -18.97 1.12 8.51
C ALA A 202 -18.12 1.84 9.58
N HIS A 203 -18.74 2.63 10.47
CA HIS A 203 -18.16 2.90 11.79
C HIS A 203 -18.14 1.65 12.68
N ALA A 204 -18.79 0.55 12.24
CA ALA A 204 -18.82 -0.72 12.95
C ALA A 204 -17.77 -1.70 12.39
N ASN A 205 -16.61 -1.80 13.07
CA ASN A 205 -15.88 -3.02 13.44
C ASN A 205 -16.04 -4.28 12.54
N THR A 206 -16.02 -4.14 11.22
CA THR A 206 -16.03 -5.31 10.34
C THR A 206 -14.59 -5.75 10.17
N ARG A 207 -14.22 -6.73 11.00
CA ARG A 207 -12.94 -7.48 10.98
C ARG A 207 -12.55 -8.02 9.57
N HIS A 208 -13.42 -7.86 8.57
CA HIS A 208 -13.35 -8.38 7.21
C HIS A 208 -13.52 -7.30 6.11
N SER A 209 -13.39 -6.00 6.41
CA SER A 209 -13.35 -4.95 5.38
C SER A 209 -12.05 -5.04 4.57
N PRO A 210 -12.04 -4.74 3.25
CA PRO A 210 -10.80 -4.69 2.46
C PRO A 210 -9.72 -3.79 3.06
N SER A 211 -10.11 -2.68 3.69
CA SER A 211 -9.19 -1.79 4.41
C SER A 211 -8.55 -2.49 5.62
N ALA A 212 -9.32 -3.29 6.34
CA ALA A 212 -8.81 -4.04 7.49
C ALA A 212 -7.90 -5.20 7.07
N SER A 213 -8.23 -5.90 5.98
CA SER A 213 -7.35 -6.92 5.39
C SER A 213 -6.05 -6.32 4.89
N TRP A 214 -6.13 -5.18 4.19
CA TRP A 214 -4.97 -4.42 3.74
C TRP A 214 -4.08 -4.04 4.93
N ASP A 215 -4.65 -3.45 5.99
CA ASP A 215 -3.93 -3.07 7.20
C ASP A 215 -3.20 -4.25 7.85
N ARG A 216 -3.79 -5.45 7.86
CA ARG A 216 -3.14 -6.66 8.40
C ARG A 216 -1.90 -7.05 7.60
N HIS A 217 -1.96 -6.95 6.27
CA HIS A 217 -0.79 -7.17 5.42
C HIS A 217 0.30 -6.13 5.71
N ILE A 218 -0.09 -4.86 5.92
CA ILE A 218 0.86 -3.79 6.24
C ILE A 218 1.51 -4.02 7.60
N GLN A 219 0.74 -4.39 8.62
CA GLN A 219 1.28 -4.76 9.93
C GLN A 219 2.23 -5.96 9.83
N GLY A 220 1.87 -6.99 9.06
CA GLY A 220 2.76 -8.12 8.78
C GLY A 220 4.06 -7.70 8.10
N ALA A 221 3.99 -6.79 7.12
CA ALA A 221 5.16 -6.23 6.45
C ALA A 221 6.06 -5.46 7.44
N VAL A 222 5.48 -4.62 8.31
CA VAL A 222 6.22 -3.89 9.37
C VAL A 222 6.91 -4.87 10.33
N SER A 223 6.22 -5.93 10.76
CA SER A 223 6.83 -6.95 11.64
C SER A 223 7.98 -7.70 10.96
N LEU A 224 7.85 -8.09 9.69
CA LEU A 224 8.94 -8.76 8.97
C LEU A 224 10.17 -7.88 8.78
N VAL A 225 9.91 -6.60 8.56
CA VAL A 225 10.92 -5.56 8.42
C VAL A 225 11.75 -5.43 9.69
N ALA A 226 11.15 -5.57 10.88
CA ALA A 226 11.87 -5.63 12.14
C ALA A 226 12.72 -6.91 12.33
N LEU A 227 12.40 -8.01 11.62
CA LEU A 227 13.15 -9.27 11.66
C LEU A 227 14.32 -9.32 10.65
N ARG A 228 14.40 -8.34 9.75
CA ARG A 228 15.42 -8.26 8.72
C ARG A 228 16.63 -7.47 9.19
N PRO A 229 17.82 -7.73 8.62
CA PRO A 229 18.92 -6.80 8.73
C PRO A 229 18.50 -5.41 8.24
N LYS A 230 19.16 -4.37 8.76
CA LYS A 230 19.02 -3.00 8.22
C LYS A 230 19.26 -3.01 6.70
N PRO A 231 18.59 -2.13 5.94
CA PRO A 231 18.75 -2.09 4.49
C PRO A 231 20.22 -1.89 4.13
N ASP A 232 20.70 -2.72 3.21
CA ASP A 232 21.98 -2.51 2.58
C ASP A 232 21.88 -1.29 1.66
N LEU A 233 22.55 -0.20 2.04
CA LEU A 233 22.49 1.07 1.34
C LEU A 233 23.15 1.01 -0.05
N ASP A 234 24.01 0.02 -0.27
CA ASP A 234 24.66 -0.22 -1.57
C ASP A 234 23.79 -1.12 -2.48
N CYS A 235 22.71 -1.70 -1.96
CA CYS A 235 21.75 -2.51 -2.70
C CYS A 235 20.46 -1.72 -2.98
N PRO A 236 20.25 -1.24 -4.23
CA PRO A 236 19.07 -0.45 -4.59
C PRO A 236 17.75 -1.16 -4.28
N LEU A 237 17.68 -2.48 -4.50
CA LEU A 237 16.49 -3.30 -4.21
C LEU A 237 16.14 -3.24 -2.72
N SER A 238 17.15 -3.45 -1.85
CA SER A 238 16.98 -3.39 -0.40
C SER A 238 16.44 -2.01 0.02
N VAL A 239 17.02 -0.93 -0.52
CA VAL A 239 16.54 0.43 -0.21
C VAL A 239 15.09 0.64 -0.67
N ARG A 240 14.73 0.24 -1.90
CA ARG A 240 13.38 0.48 -2.46
C ARG A 240 12.30 -0.30 -1.72
N ILE A 241 12.51 -1.58 -1.40
CA ILE A 241 11.52 -2.38 -0.66
C ILE A 241 11.30 -1.82 0.76
N HIS A 242 12.37 -1.35 1.41
CA HIS A 242 12.26 -0.71 2.72
C HIS A 242 11.52 0.63 2.64
N GLN A 243 11.81 1.46 1.64
CA GLN A 243 11.09 2.71 1.39
C GLN A 243 9.59 2.46 1.16
N HIS A 244 9.23 1.39 0.46
CA HIS A 244 7.84 1.00 0.25
C HIS A 244 7.15 0.71 1.59
N VAL A 245 7.69 -0.17 2.42
CA VAL A 245 7.07 -0.49 3.74
C VAL A 245 6.94 0.77 4.61
N ASN A 246 7.98 1.62 4.60
CA ASN A 246 8.00 2.90 5.31
C ASN A 246 6.87 3.85 4.87
N ALA A 247 6.66 3.98 3.56
CA ALA A 247 5.61 4.83 3.02
C ALA A 247 4.23 4.28 3.37
N THR A 248 4.02 2.98 3.15
CA THR A 248 2.74 2.33 3.42
C THR A 248 2.33 2.35 4.89
N ALA A 249 3.28 2.10 5.80
CA ALA A 249 3.03 2.19 7.24
C ALA A 249 2.62 3.62 7.65
N ARG A 250 3.27 4.65 7.10
CA ARG A 250 2.90 6.05 7.35
C ARG A 250 1.51 6.37 6.83
N TYR A 251 1.16 6.01 5.60
CA TYR A 251 -0.17 6.29 5.06
C TYR A 251 -1.29 5.61 5.87
N SER A 252 -1.07 4.36 6.30
CA SER A 252 -1.98 3.65 7.22
C SER A 252 -2.12 4.40 8.54
N SER A 253 -1.00 4.79 9.18
CA SER A 253 -1.01 5.52 10.44
C SER A 253 -1.70 6.88 10.35
N ILE A 254 -1.48 7.65 9.27
CA ILE A 254 -2.13 8.95 9.04
C ILE A 254 -3.64 8.81 8.94
N GLN A 255 -4.13 7.87 8.12
CA GLN A 255 -5.57 7.66 7.94
C GLN A 255 -6.20 7.18 9.24
N ARG A 256 -5.58 6.19 9.90
CA ARG A 256 -6.06 5.65 11.17
C ARG A 256 -5.81 6.57 12.34
N CYS A 257 -5.10 7.69 12.16
CA CYS A 257 -4.74 8.63 13.22
C CYS A 257 -4.18 7.88 14.45
N ILE A 258 -3.25 6.96 14.20
CA ILE A 258 -2.53 6.21 15.23
C ILE A 258 -1.06 6.59 15.17
N ARG A 259 -0.34 6.40 16.28
CA ARG A 259 1.11 6.59 16.31
C ARG A 259 1.80 5.69 15.29
N LEU A 260 2.90 6.18 14.75
CA LEU A 260 3.72 5.40 13.84
C LEU A 260 4.36 4.23 14.62
N PRO A 261 4.35 2.99 14.08
CA PRO A 261 4.97 1.85 14.74
C PRO A 261 6.44 2.12 15.06
N ALA A 262 6.90 1.70 16.24
CA ALA A 262 8.25 1.98 16.73
C ALA A 262 9.31 1.38 15.80
N GLU A 263 9.00 0.28 15.12
CA GLU A 263 9.85 -0.37 14.11
C GLU A 263 10.13 0.55 12.92
N ILE A 264 9.21 1.45 12.59
CA ILE A 264 9.33 2.43 11.51
C ILE A 264 9.98 3.71 12.03
N SER A 265 9.62 4.15 13.24
CA SER A 265 10.17 5.36 13.88
C SER A 265 11.64 5.20 14.31
N SER A 266 12.02 4.01 14.79
CA SER A 266 13.41 3.67 15.20
C SER A 266 14.37 3.55 14.01
N TRP A 267 13.83 3.50 12.80
CA TRP A 267 14.55 3.49 11.54
C TRP A 267 14.76 4.87 10.95
N GLY A 268 14.90 5.88 11.81
CA GLY A 268 15.76 7.01 11.48
C GLY A 268 17.07 6.44 10.94
N PHE A 269 17.21 6.42 9.60
CA PHE A 269 18.40 5.99 8.88
C PHE A 269 19.60 6.50 9.67
N SER A 270 20.43 5.57 10.12
CA SER A 270 21.51 5.86 11.06
C SER A 270 22.34 6.99 10.47
N MET A 271 22.15 8.17 11.07
CA MET A 271 22.67 9.44 10.59
C MET A 271 24.19 9.39 10.55
N GLY A 272 24.77 9.58 9.37
CA GLY A 272 26.21 9.57 9.19
C GLY A 272 26.74 10.59 8.20
N LEU A 273 26.01 10.95 7.14
CA LEU A 273 26.53 11.89 6.13
C LEU A 273 25.69 13.15 6.01
N ARG A 274 26.37 14.29 5.85
CA ARG A 274 25.78 15.59 5.47
C ARG A 274 24.79 15.47 4.30
N ARG A 275 25.09 14.56 3.37
CA ARG A 275 24.29 14.21 2.19
C ARG A 275 22.88 13.70 2.53
N ASP A 276 22.69 13.07 3.69
CA ASP A 276 21.41 12.51 4.13
C ASP A 276 20.45 13.59 4.64
N ARG A 277 20.97 14.70 5.18
CA ARG A 277 20.19 15.88 5.60
C ARG A 277 19.75 16.75 4.43
N GLU A 278 20.39 16.57 3.29
CA GLU A 278 20.12 17.32 2.05
C GLU A 278 19.08 16.62 1.16
N ASP A 279 18.69 15.36 1.44
CA ASP A 279 17.65 14.65 0.67
C ASP A 279 16.25 15.25 0.91
N PRO A 280 15.63 15.90 -0.09
CA PRO A 280 14.36 16.57 0.09
C PRO A 280 13.19 15.61 0.40
N ASN A 281 13.26 14.36 -0.07
CA ASN A 281 12.23 13.35 0.24
C ASN A 281 12.26 12.96 1.73
N ARG A 282 13.46 12.79 2.30
CA ARG A 282 13.61 12.50 3.74
C ARG A 282 13.14 13.65 4.61
N ARG A 283 13.45 14.89 4.24
CA ARG A 283 12.94 16.07 4.97
C ARG A 283 11.42 16.12 4.97
N PHE A 284 10.79 15.70 3.87
CA PHE A 284 9.34 15.58 3.81
C PHE A 284 8.80 14.44 4.69
N MET A 285 9.49 13.31 4.79
CA MET A 285 9.07 12.23 5.70
C MET A 285 9.06 12.65 7.18
N VAL A 286 9.99 13.53 7.61
CA VAL A 286 9.95 14.09 8.98
C VAL A 286 8.67 14.89 9.22
N VAL A 287 8.26 15.71 8.25
CA VAL A 287 6.99 16.45 8.30
C VAL A 287 5.80 15.48 8.40
N VAL A 288 5.84 14.38 7.66
CA VAL A 288 4.80 13.35 7.69
C VAL A 288 4.74 12.66 9.06
N ASP A 289 5.89 12.40 9.68
CA ASP A 289 5.97 11.80 11.02
C ASP A 289 5.39 12.75 12.09
N ASP A 290 5.78 14.03 12.07
CA ASP A 290 5.23 15.05 12.97
C ASP A 290 3.71 15.23 12.78
N PHE A 291 3.25 15.20 11.53
CA PHE A 291 1.82 15.27 11.21
C PHE A 291 1.05 14.04 11.72
N THR A 292 1.63 12.84 11.57
CA THR A 292 1.05 11.59 12.07
C THR A 292 0.92 11.63 13.58
N GLU A 293 1.97 12.07 14.28
CA GLU A 293 2.01 12.24 15.73
C GLU A 293 0.96 13.24 16.22
N LEU A 294 0.81 14.38 15.55
CA LEU A 294 -0.22 15.37 15.87
C LEU A 294 -1.63 14.76 15.76
N ARG A 295 -1.93 14.07 14.65
CA ARG A 295 -3.24 13.43 14.45
C ARG A 295 -3.54 12.37 15.51
N ALA A 296 -2.54 11.56 15.85
CA ALA A 296 -2.67 10.53 16.87
C ALA A 296 -2.93 11.13 18.24
N SER A 297 -2.15 12.13 18.64
CA SER A 297 -2.29 12.79 19.95
C SER A 297 -3.65 13.48 20.11
N ILE A 298 -4.17 14.09 19.03
CA ILE A 298 -5.53 14.65 19.01
C ILE A 298 -6.59 13.54 19.16
N ARG A 299 -6.47 12.43 18.41
CA ARG A 299 -7.47 11.34 18.43
C ARG A 299 -7.49 10.60 19.78
N GLU A 300 -6.32 10.37 20.37
CA GLU A 300 -6.15 9.72 21.67
C GLU A 300 -6.59 10.61 22.84
N GLY A 301 -6.73 11.93 22.61
CA GLY A 301 -7.04 12.90 23.65
C GLY A 301 -5.86 13.19 24.58
N SER A 302 -4.64 12.88 24.17
CA SER A 302 -3.42 13.25 24.90
C SER A 302 -3.00 14.70 24.65
N LEU A 303 -3.42 15.28 23.51
CA LEU A 303 -3.32 16.71 23.21
C LEU A 303 -4.72 17.28 23.00
N THR A 304 -5.17 18.12 23.94
CA THR A 304 -6.57 18.61 23.99
C THR A 304 -6.69 20.13 23.91
N ASP A 305 -5.68 20.87 24.35
CA ASP A 305 -5.71 22.33 24.35
C ASP A 305 -5.74 22.89 22.91
N PRO A 306 -6.77 23.68 22.54
CA PRO A 306 -6.87 24.20 21.18
C PRO A 306 -5.72 25.11 20.76
N PHE A 307 -5.13 25.88 21.69
CA PHE A 307 -4.04 26.79 21.36
C PHE A 307 -2.74 26.01 21.07
N GLU A 308 -2.41 25.01 21.90
CA GLU A 308 -1.28 24.10 21.65
C GLU A 308 -1.44 23.35 20.32
N ILE A 309 -2.64 22.83 20.02
CA ILE A 309 -2.93 22.15 18.74
C ILE A 309 -2.71 23.09 17.55
N ILE A 310 -3.18 24.34 17.66
CA ILE A 310 -2.98 25.36 16.62
C ILE A 310 -1.49 25.63 16.42
N GLU A 311 -0.71 25.82 17.48
CA GLU A 311 0.72 26.09 17.38
C GLU A 311 1.51 24.93 16.79
N HIS A 312 1.20 23.69 17.19
CA HIS A 312 1.79 22.49 16.59
C HIS A 312 1.47 22.41 15.09
N ALA A 313 0.20 22.58 14.73
CA ALA A 313 -0.22 22.54 13.31
C ALA A 313 0.43 23.66 12.48
N LYS A 314 0.59 24.88 13.04
CA LYS A 314 1.29 26.00 12.40
C LYS A 314 2.76 25.66 12.13
N SER A 315 3.45 25.11 13.14
CA SER A 315 4.86 24.72 13.02
C SER A 315 5.06 23.68 11.91
N ILE A 316 4.21 22.65 11.87
CA ILE A 316 4.27 21.60 10.85
C ILE A 316 3.94 22.17 9.45
N ASP A 317 2.93 23.04 9.30
CA ASP A 317 2.61 23.66 7.99
C ASP A 317 3.75 24.54 7.49
N ALA A 318 4.39 25.31 8.38
CA ALA A 318 5.56 26.11 8.06
C ALA A 318 6.74 25.24 7.61
N HIS A 319 7.02 24.14 8.31
CA HIS A 319 8.05 23.18 7.92
C HIS A 319 7.72 22.52 6.57
N THR A 320 6.46 22.14 6.36
CA THR A 320 5.97 21.57 5.09
C THR A 320 6.24 22.53 3.92
N ALA A 321 5.89 23.81 4.07
CA ALA A 321 6.11 24.81 3.05
C ALA A 321 7.61 25.05 2.78
N LEU A 322 8.44 25.01 3.81
CA LEU A 322 9.89 25.14 3.68
C LEU A 322 10.51 23.96 2.91
N VAL A 323 10.08 22.73 3.20
CA VAL A 323 10.54 21.53 2.49
C VAL A 323 10.15 21.58 1.02
N ALA A 324 8.90 21.93 0.71
CA ALA A 324 8.41 22.04 -0.66
C ALA A 324 9.17 23.09 -1.49
N ARG A 325 9.57 24.21 -0.87
CA ARG A 325 10.44 25.22 -1.53
C ARG A 325 11.85 24.71 -1.82
N GLY A 326 12.31 23.70 -1.08
CA GLY A 326 13.61 23.06 -1.24
C GLY A 326 13.63 21.87 -2.19
N PHE A 327 12.52 21.57 -2.87
CA PHE A 327 12.50 20.50 -3.87
C PHE A 327 13.46 20.80 -5.04
N PRO A 328 14.14 19.79 -5.58
CA PRO A 328 15.11 19.96 -6.66
C PRO A 328 14.40 20.30 -7.97
N SER A 329 15.11 20.92 -8.91
CA SER A 329 14.59 21.24 -10.25
C SER A 329 14.11 20.01 -11.02
N ALA A 330 14.64 18.82 -10.72
CA ALA A 330 14.16 17.56 -11.30
C ALA A 330 12.71 17.23 -10.91
N TRP A 331 12.15 17.85 -9.88
CA TRP A 331 10.77 17.64 -9.40
C TRP A 331 9.87 18.86 -9.61
N THR A 332 10.39 19.96 -10.16
CA THR A 332 9.57 21.14 -10.43
C THR A 332 8.60 20.86 -11.58
N TYR A 333 7.40 21.42 -11.48
CA TYR A 333 6.37 21.32 -12.51
C TYR A 333 6.18 22.66 -13.21
N ASP A 334 5.81 22.60 -14.48
CA ASP A 334 5.41 23.77 -15.24
C ASP A 334 3.91 24.02 -15.08
N VAL A 335 3.50 25.29 -15.13
CA VAL A 335 2.09 25.69 -15.15
C VAL A 335 1.72 26.13 -16.54
N VAL A 336 0.75 25.44 -17.15
CA VAL A 336 0.20 25.84 -18.44
C VAL A 336 -1.14 26.53 -18.23
N VAL A 337 -1.29 27.71 -18.84
CA VAL A 337 -2.54 28.47 -18.87
C VAL A 337 -3.15 28.34 -20.27
N SER A 338 -4.35 27.76 -20.34
CA SER A 338 -5.11 27.66 -21.58
C SER A 338 -5.98 28.89 -21.78
N ASN A 339 -6.01 29.41 -23.01
CA ASN A 339 -6.96 30.44 -23.43
C ASN A 339 -8.28 29.86 -23.97
N ARG A 340 -8.36 28.52 -24.08
CA ARG A 340 -9.55 27.79 -24.50
C ARG A 340 -10.12 27.02 -23.32
N GLN A 341 -11.44 26.94 -23.26
CA GLN A 341 -12.11 26.01 -22.36
C GLN A 341 -11.82 24.59 -22.83
N MET A 342 -11.27 23.77 -21.95
CA MET A 342 -10.90 22.38 -22.22
C MET A 342 -11.52 21.47 -21.15
N ASP A 343 -12.15 20.39 -21.59
CA ASP A 343 -12.78 19.43 -20.68
C ASP A 343 -11.75 18.76 -19.77
N GLY A 344 -12.02 18.74 -18.47
CA GLY A 344 -11.10 18.18 -17.48
C GLY A 344 -9.91 19.06 -17.11
N VAL A 345 -9.97 20.37 -17.41
CA VAL A 345 -9.00 21.36 -16.94
C VAL A 345 -9.66 22.29 -15.93
N TYR A 346 -9.13 22.33 -14.71
CA TYR A 346 -9.68 23.20 -13.66
C TYR A 346 -9.24 24.65 -13.84
N LYS A 347 -10.20 25.57 -14.00
CA LYS A 347 -9.95 27.01 -14.17
C LYS A 347 -8.93 27.33 -15.27
N ASN A 348 -8.98 26.57 -16.37
CA ASN A 348 -8.10 26.72 -17.54
C ASN A 348 -6.59 26.70 -17.22
N LYS A 349 -6.18 26.05 -16.13
CA LYS A 349 -4.77 25.86 -15.77
C LYS A 349 -4.51 24.39 -15.47
N TYR A 350 -3.30 23.93 -15.77
CA TYR A 350 -2.85 22.60 -15.39
C TYR A 350 -1.34 22.55 -15.17
N HIS A 351 -0.91 21.52 -14.43
CA HIS A 351 0.49 21.28 -14.14
C HIS A 351 1.08 20.20 -15.06
N LEU A 352 2.29 20.42 -15.54
CA LEU A 352 3.10 19.44 -16.25
C LEU A 352 4.24 18.96 -15.36
N TYR A 353 4.22 17.67 -15.04
CA TYR A 353 5.21 17.06 -14.15
C TYR A 353 6.27 16.30 -14.96
N PRO A 354 7.55 16.35 -14.55
CA PRO A 354 8.62 15.58 -15.19
C PRO A 354 8.44 14.06 -14.98
N SER A 355 7.75 13.65 -13.92
CA SER A 355 7.46 12.23 -13.64
C SER A 355 6.22 12.05 -12.78
N HIS A 356 5.65 10.84 -12.80
CA HIS A 356 4.59 10.45 -11.87
C HIS A 356 5.01 10.70 -10.41
N TYR A 357 6.22 10.26 -10.03
CA TYR A 357 6.77 10.45 -8.69
C TYR A 357 6.78 11.91 -8.24
N SER A 358 7.18 12.84 -9.11
CA SER A 358 7.17 14.27 -8.76
C SER A 358 5.75 14.79 -8.49
N ALA A 359 4.76 14.35 -9.27
CA ALA A 359 3.36 14.71 -9.02
C ALA A 359 2.87 14.13 -7.69
N GLN A 360 3.32 12.92 -7.33
CA GLN A 360 2.99 12.30 -6.06
C GLN A 360 3.45 13.15 -4.88
N LEU A 361 4.74 13.49 -4.86
CA LEU A 361 5.33 14.34 -3.81
C LEU A 361 4.61 15.70 -3.69
N TRP A 362 4.31 16.35 -4.80
CA TRP A 362 3.60 17.64 -4.77
C TRP A 362 2.16 17.51 -4.25
N ASN A 363 1.44 16.45 -4.62
CA ASN A 363 0.11 16.21 -4.11
C ASN A 363 0.13 15.78 -2.63
N GLU A 364 1.13 15.05 -2.17
CA GLU A 364 1.33 14.76 -0.74
C GLU A 364 1.53 16.04 0.06
N VAL A 365 2.42 16.94 -0.38
CA VAL A 365 2.61 18.26 0.23
C VAL A 365 1.28 19.01 0.33
N ARG A 366 0.51 19.06 -0.77
CA ARG A 366 -0.77 19.77 -0.81
C ARG A 366 -1.80 19.15 0.13
N MET A 367 -1.90 17.82 0.18
CA MET A 367 -2.80 17.13 1.09
C MET A 367 -2.42 17.37 2.55
N THR A 368 -1.13 17.29 2.90
CA THR A 368 -0.64 17.58 4.26
C THR A 368 -0.97 19.01 4.68
N ARG A 369 -0.66 20.00 3.83
CA ARG A 369 -0.97 21.41 4.12
C ARG A 369 -2.48 21.67 4.21
N LEU A 370 -3.27 21.07 3.33
CA LEU A 370 -4.73 21.15 3.36
C LEU A 370 -5.25 20.62 4.71
N ALA A 371 -4.84 19.43 5.13
CA ALA A 371 -5.29 18.81 6.38
C ALA A 371 -4.83 19.59 7.62
N LEU A 372 -3.60 20.10 7.65
CA LEU A 372 -3.10 20.96 8.75
C LEU A 372 -3.93 22.25 8.87
N ASN A 373 -4.29 22.87 7.75
CA ASN A 373 -5.12 24.07 7.75
C ASN A 373 -6.59 23.76 8.11
N GLU A 374 -7.11 22.58 7.79
CA GLU A 374 -8.40 22.10 8.30
C GLU A 374 -8.37 21.95 9.84
N ILE A 375 -7.29 21.38 10.39
CA ILE A 375 -7.10 21.27 11.86
C ILE A 375 -7.07 22.67 12.49
N MET A 376 -6.20 23.56 11.99
CA MET A 376 -6.12 24.94 12.51
C MET A 376 -7.46 25.67 12.45
N PHE A 377 -8.20 25.54 11.34
CA PHE A 377 -9.51 26.17 11.18
C PHE A 377 -10.52 25.65 12.22
N ALA A 378 -10.60 24.34 12.41
CA ALA A 378 -11.53 23.71 13.34
C ALA A 378 -11.20 24.03 14.80
N TYR A 379 -9.90 24.04 15.17
CA TYR A 379 -9.48 24.33 16.54
C TYR A 379 -9.50 25.82 16.86
N ALA A 380 -9.32 26.71 15.88
CA ALA A 380 -9.60 28.13 16.07
C ALA A 380 -11.07 28.38 16.43
N GLU A 381 -12.01 27.61 15.85
CA GLU A 381 -13.42 27.68 16.26
C GLU A 381 -13.65 27.26 17.70
N LYS A 382 -12.99 26.16 18.10
CA LYS A 382 -13.10 25.65 19.46
C LYS A 382 -12.52 26.64 20.47
N ALA A 383 -11.38 27.27 20.14
CA ALA A 383 -10.76 28.31 20.95
C ALA A 383 -11.69 29.52 21.15
N CYS A 384 -12.31 30.05 20.08
CA CYS A 384 -13.28 31.15 20.18
C CYS A 384 -14.44 30.83 21.13
N ARG A 385 -14.91 29.58 21.16
CA ARG A 385 -16.01 29.16 22.04
C ARG A 385 -15.59 29.04 23.52
N LEU A 386 -14.31 28.81 23.79
CA LEU A 386 -13.78 28.68 25.15
C LEU A 386 -13.40 30.02 25.78
N ASP A 387 -12.90 30.96 24.98
CA ASP A 387 -12.32 32.22 25.45
C ASP A 387 -13.09 33.46 24.95
N SER A 388 -14.42 33.43 25.08
CA SER A 388 -15.35 34.45 24.55
C SER A 388 -15.23 35.87 25.14
N LEU A 389 -14.23 36.13 26.00
CA LEU A 389 -14.13 37.36 26.80
C LEU A 389 -12.97 38.29 26.37
N ASP A 390 -12.02 37.84 25.55
CA ASP A 390 -10.93 38.67 25.02
C ASP A 390 -11.12 39.01 23.54
N GLY A 391 -11.58 40.24 23.28
CA GLY A 391 -11.84 40.72 21.92
C GLY A 391 -10.62 40.76 21.00
N ASN A 392 -9.41 40.93 21.53
CA ASN A 392 -8.19 40.93 20.72
C ASN A 392 -7.83 39.50 20.26
N MET A 393 -8.06 38.51 21.12
CA MET A 393 -7.86 37.10 20.75
C MET A 393 -8.88 36.63 19.71
N ASP A 394 -10.13 37.08 19.79
CA ASP A 394 -11.15 36.76 18.80
C ASP A 394 -10.81 37.30 17.39
N GLU A 395 -10.26 38.52 17.31
CA GLU A 395 -9.77 39.09 16.05
C GLU A 395 -8.61 38.26 15.45
N LEU A 396 -7.66 37.83 16.28
CA LEU A 396 -6.53 36.99 15.85
C LEU A 396 -6.99 35.62 15.35
N LEU A 397 -7.93 34.97 16.05
CA LEU A 397 -8.49 33.68 15.65
C LEU A 397 -9.33 33.79 14.37
N THR A 398 -10.07 34.88 14.21
CA THR A 398 -10.80 35.19 12.98
C THR A 398 -9.85 35.37 11.79
N ALA A 399 -8.77 36.15 11.98
CA ALA A 399 -7.73 36.32 10.95
C ALA A 399 -7.04 35.00 10.59
N LEU A 400 -6.78 34.14 11.59
CA LEU A 400 -6.24 32.79 11.38
C LEU A 400 -7.19 31.93 10.55
N ARG A 401 -8.48 31.90 10.86
CA ARG A 401 -9.49 31.14 10.09
C ARG A 401 -9.53 31.60 8.63
N ALA A 402 -9.55 32.91 8.40
CA ALA A 402 -9.51 33.47 7.05
C ALA A 402 -8.23 33.07 6.29
N ARG A 403 -7.08 33.01 6.96
CA ARG A 403 -5.83 32.49 6.38
C ARG A 403 -5.94 31.02 6.02
N CYS A 404 -6.48 30.19 6.91
CA CYS A 404 -6.64 28.75 6.69
C CYS A 404 -7.51 28.49 5.46
N VAL A 405 -8.63 29.20 5.32
CA VAL A 405 -9.52 29.11 4.13
C VAL A 405 -8.75 29.37 2.84
N ARG A 406 -7.94 30.44 2.79
CA ARG A 406 -7.13 30.77 1.59
C ARG A 406 -6.14 29.67 1.23
N VAL A 407 -5.46 29.09 2.23
CA VAL A 407 -4.50 28.00 2.00
C VAL A 407 -5.23 26.74 1.53
N ILE A 408 -6.34 26.38 2.16
CA ILE A 408 -7.19 25.26 1.75
C ILE A 408 -7.65 25.42 0.30
N GLU A 409 -8.14 26.60 -0.08
CA GLU A 409 -8.55 26.92 -1.45
C GLU A 409 -7.40 26.80 -2.45
N GLN A 410 -6.22 27.27 -2.08
CA GLN A 410 -5.03 27.16 -2.92
C GLN A 410 -4.64 25.69 -3.13
N MET A 411 -4.50 24.91 -2.05
CA MET A 411 -4.10 23.50 -2.13
C MET A 411 -5.12 22.67 -2.93
N ALA A 412 -6.42 22.87 -2.69
CA ALA A 412 -7.48 22.19 -3.44
C ALA A 412 -7.48 22.58 -4.93
N THR A 413 -7.26 23.87 -5.25
CA THR A 413 -7.12 24.34 -6.64
C THR A 413 -5.94 23.66 -7.33
N GLU A 414 -4.77 23.64 -6.69
CA GLU A 414 -3.56 23.05 -7.27
C GLU A 414 -3.65 21.53 -7.41
N ILE A 415 -4.36 20.84 -6.51
CA ILE A 415 -4.67 19.41 -6.66
C ILE A 415 -5.56 19.20 -7.90
N CYS A 416 -6.61 20.01 -8.10
CA CYS A 416 -7.44 19.88 -9.29
C CYS A 416 -6.63 20.10 -10.58
N GLN A 417 -5.70 21.06 -10.57
CA GLN A 417 -4.80 21.39 -11.68
C GLN A 417 -3.70 20.34 -11.93
N SER A 418 -3.40 19.46 -10.96
CA SER A 418 -2.40 18.40 -11.13
C SER A 418 -2.90 17.19 -11.92
N THR A 419 -4.22 17.08 -12.12
CA THR A 419 -4.85 15.89 -12.72
C THR A 419 -4.68 15.78 -14.23
N THR A 420 -4.65 16.92 -14.93
CA THR A 420 -4.83 16.97 -16.38
C THR A 420 -3.75 16.21 -17.13
N ALA A 421 -2.47 16.33 -16.72
CA ALA A 421 -1.35 15.65 -17.37
C ALA A 421 -1.45 14.12 -17.35
N PHE A 422 -2.15 13.54 -16.37
CA PHE A 422 -2.29 12.09 -16.21
C PHE A 422 -3.58 11.54 -16.79
N LEU A 423 -4.63 12.36 -16.86
CA LEU A 423 -5.96 11.93 -17.31
C LEU A 423 -6.24 12.25 -18.79
N GLN A 424 -5.62 13.28 -19.36
CA GLN A 424 -5.82 13.65 -20.76
C GLN A 424 -4.91 12.89 -21.73
N LYS A 425 -5.28 12.84 -23.02
CA LYS A 425 -4.41 12.29 -24.08
C LYS A 425 -3.26 13.25 -24.38
N PRO A 426 -2.03 12.76 -24.64
CA PRO A 426 -0.91 13.60 -25.06
C PRO A 426 -1.23 14.51 -26.25
N ASP A 427 -1.99 14.01 -27.22
CA ASP A 427 -2.41 14.76 -28.42
C ASP A 427 -3.28 15.99 -28.09
N CYS A 428 -4.01 15.96 -26.98
CA CYS A 428 -4.82 17.09 -26.53
C CYS A 428 -3.99 18.16 -25.80
N LEU A 429 -2.83 17.77 -25.25
CA LEU A 429 -1.96 18.66 -24.46
C LEU A 429 -0.91 19.38 -25.31
N PHE A 430 -0.53 18.80 -26.45
CA PHE A 430 0.48 19.38 -27.36
C PHE A 430 0.02 19.34 -28.83
N PRO A 431 -0.95 20.17 -29.24
CA PRO A 431 -1.42 20.21 -30.63
C PRO A 431 -0.37 20.69 -31.65
N PHE A 432 0.82 21.13 -31.23
CA PHE A 432 1.83 21.78 -32.09
C PHE A 432 3.20 21.09 -32.12
N SER A 433 3.42 19.99 -31.39
CA SER A 433 4.68 19.26 -31.45
C SER A 433 4.46 17.93 -32.15
N GLY A 434 5.01 17.78 -33.36
CA GLY A 434 4.99 16.52 -34.14
C GLY A 434 5.79 15.37 -33.51
N ALA A 435 6.17 15.48 -32.23
CA ALA A 435 6.75 14.39 -31.46
C ALA A 435 5.61 13.48 -30.97
N GLN A 436 5.58 12.24 -31.48
CA GLN A 436 4.78 11.18 -30.87
C GLN A 436 5.26 10.99 -29.42
N SER A 437 4.59 11.62 -28.46
CA SER A 437 4.77 11.28 -27.06
C SER A 437 4.08 9.94 -26.85
N SER A 438 4.86 8.87 -26.90
CA SER A 438 4.43 7.49 -26.61
C SER A 438 4.12 7.25 -25.13
N SER A 439 3.90 8.31 -24.33
CA SER A 439 3.51 8.18 -22.94
C SER A 439 2.08 7.63 -22.86
N LYS A 440 1.98 6.30 -22.91
CA LYS A 440 0.77 5.59 -22.52
C LYS A 440 0.43 6.02 -21.10
N ARG A 441 -0.81 6.46 -20.87
CA ARG A 441 -1.30 6.82 -19.53
C ARG A 441 -1.06 5.65 -18.59
N SER A 442 -0.22 5.85 -17.57
CA SER A 442 -0.06 4.87 -16.50
C SER A 442 -1.37 4.79 -15.72
N ILE A 443 -1.93 3.58 -15.59
CA ILE A 443 -3.14 3.35 -14.79
C ILE A 443 -2.84 3.64 -13.32
N ALA A 444 -1.60 3.36 -12.89
CA ALA A 444 -1.10 3.68 -11.56
C ALA A 444 -1.29 5.17 -11.22
N SER A 445 -0.94 6.06 -12.16
CA SER A 445 -1.11 7.51 -11.97
C SER A 445 -2.57 7.96 -11.82
N ALA A 446 -3.53 7.22 -12.39
CA ALA A 446 -4.94 7.52 -12.20
C ALA A 446 -5.46 7.07 -10.83
N TYR A 447 -5.00 5.92 -10.33
CA TYR A 447 -5.31 5.46 -8.96
C TYR A 447 -4.81 6.46 -7.92
N PHE A 448 -3.56 6.90 -8.07
CA PHE A 448 -2.94 7.86 -7.17
C PHE A 448 -3.75 9.16 -7.01
N LEU A 449 -4.38 9.64 -8.08
CA LEU A 449 -5.13 10.91 -8.05
C LEU A 449 -6.45 10.85 -7.26
N ILE A 450 -6.98 9.66 -6.95
CA ILE A 450 -8.30 9.52 -6.33
C ILE A 450 -8.35 10.16 -4.93
N TRP A 451 -7.35 9.91 -4.07
CA TRP A 451 -7.34 10.48 -2.72
C TRP A 451 -7.06 11.99 -2.69
N PRO A 452 -6.09 12.53 -3.46
CA PRO A 452 -5.95 13.99 -3.63
C PRO A 452 -7.24 14.64 -4.12
N LEU A 453 -7.87 14.11 -5.17
CA LEU A 453 -9.13 14.62 -5.70
C LEU A 453 -10.23 14.64 -4.62
N PHE A 454 -10.39 13.53 -3.91
CA PHE A 454 -11.37 13.44 -2.82
C PHE A 454 -11.10 14.46 -1.72
N SER A 455 -9.84 14.63 -1.31
CA SER A 455 -9.40 15.65 -0.35
C SER A 455 -9.73 17.07 -0.83
N ALA A 456 -9.51 17.37 -2.12
CA ALA A 456 -9.86 18.66 -2.72
C ALA A 456 -11.37 18.90 -2.74
N ALA A 457 -12.21 17.88 -2.96
CA ALA A 457 -13.66 18.05 -2.87
C ALA A 457 -14.11 18.40 -1.45
N ARG A 458 -13.51 17.79 -0.42
CA ARG A 458 -13.81 18.08 1.00
C ARG A 458 -13.52 19.53 1.38
N ALA A 459 -12.55 20.17 0.73
CA ALA A 459 -12.24 21.58 0.94
C ALA A 459 -13.47 22.48 0.79
N SER A 460 -14.44 22.12 -0.06
CA SER A 460 -15.70 22.87 -0.28
C SER A 460 -16.57 23.00 0.98
N ARG A 461 -16.27 22.29 2.08
CA ARG A 461 -16.95 22.46 3.39
C ARG A 461 -16.52 23.74 4.12
N VAL A 462 -15.34 24.23 3.81
CA VAL A 462 -14.68 25.36 4.49
C VAL A 462 -14.39 26.49 3.51
N ALA A 463 -14.07 26.14 2.27
CA ALA A 463 -13.79 27.04 1.17
C ALA A 463 -15.04 27.45 0.40
N SER A 464 -14.99 28.64 -0.21
CA SER A 464 -16.06 29.19 -1.05
C SER A 464 -16.09 28.60 -2.46
N GLY A 465 -14.95 28.08 -2.94
CA GLY A 465 -14.84 27.46 -4.26
C GLY A 465 -15.56 26.12 -4.34
N SER A 466 -16.44 25.94 -5.34
CA SER A 466 -17.01 24.63 -5.67
C SER A 466 -15.96 23.77 -6.37
N PHE A 467 -15.22 22.96 -5.61
CA PHE A 467 -14.29 21.94 -6.13
C PHE A 467 -15.02 20.64 -6.48
N ARG A 468 -16.09 20.38 -5.73
CA ARG A 468 -16.85 19.14 -5.73
C ARG A 468 -17.34 18.72 -7.12
N GLU A 469 -17.90 19.64 -7.90
CA GLU A 469 -18.41 19.34 -9.25
C GLU A 469 -17.29 18.87 -10.18
N PHE A 470 -16.17 19.61 -10.23
CA PHE A 470 -15.02 19.23 -11.04
C PHE A 470 -14.44 17.89 -10.58
N VAL A 471 -14.30 17.69 -9.27
CA VAL A 471 -13.76 16.44 -8.71
C VAL A 471 -14.64 15.25 -9.06
N ILE A 472 -15.96 15.36 -8.89
CA ILE A 472 -16.93 14.31 -9.24
C ILE A 472 -16.82 13.96 -10.73
N ASP A 473 -16.75 14.97 -11.60
CA ASP A 473 -16.55 14.75 -13.04
C ASP A 473 -15.23 14.00 -13.33
N ARG A 474 -14.11 14.38 -12.68
CA ARG A 474 -12.82 13.70 -12.86
C ARG A 474 -12.81 12.27 -12.31
N LEU A 475 -13.44 12.02 -11.16
CA LEU A 475 -13.56 10.66 -10.60
C LEU A 475 -14.44 9.77 -11.50
N ASN A 476 -15.53 10.31 -12.05
CA ASN A 476 -16.36 9.60 -13.02
C ASN A 476 -15.61 9.31 -14.33
N PHE A 477 -14.76 10.23 -14.79
CA PHE A 477 -13.87 9.98 -15.92
C PHE A 477 -12.88 8.84 -15.62
N ILE A 478 -12.22 8.87 -14.46
CA ILE A 478 -11.29 7.80 -14.04
C ILE A 478 -12.03 6.44 -14.00
N ALA A 479 -13.24 6.41 -13.45
CA ALA A 479 -14.04 5.20 -13.38
C ALA A 479 -14.43 4.64 -14.75
N ARG A 480 -14.93 5.51 -15.65
CA ARG A 480 -15.49 5.10 -16.94
C ARG A 480 -14.42 4.85 -17.99
N ASP A 481 -13.46 5.74 -18.11
CA ASP A 481 -12.51 5.80 -19.22
C ASP A 481 -11.20 5.06 -18.91
N ILE A 482 -10.82 4.96 -17.63
CA ILE A 482 -9.62 4.22 -17.17
C ILE A 482 -10.00 2.87 -16.54
N ASN A 483 -11.29 2.65 -16.27
CA ASN A 483 -11.82 1.42 -15.66
C ASN A 483 -11.31 1.18 -14.24
N ILE A 484 -11.39 2.19 -13.38
CA ILE A 484 -11.04 2.08 -11.95
C ILE A 484 -12.32 2.16 -11.10
N PRO A 485 -12.86 1.02 -10.64
CA PRO A 485 -14.10 0.95 -9.85
C PRO A 485 -14.09 1.85 -8.60
N GLN A 486 -12.94 1.88 -7.93
CA GLN A 486 -12.71 2.67 -6.72
C GLN A 486 -13.01 4.16 -6.93
N ALA A 487 -12.72 4.72 -8.11
CA ALA A 487 -13.03 6.11 -8.42
C ALA A 487 -14.55 6.37 -8.47
N ARG A 488 -15.34 5.38 -8.92
CA ARG A 488 -16.81 5.46 -8.90
C ARG A 488 -17.34 5.48 -7.47
N LYS A 489 -16.80 4.62 -6.61
CA LYS A 489 -17.14 4.60 -5.18
C LYS A 489 -16.86 5.96 -4.53
N ALA A 490 -15.68 6.54 -4.80
CA ALA A 490 -15.32 7.88 -4.33
C ALA A 490 -16.27 8.96 -4.85
N SER A 491 -16.64 8.92 -6.14
CA SER A 491 -17.60 9.86 -6.73
C SER A 491 -18.98 9.78 -6.05
N LEU A 492 -19.52 8.56 -5.90
CA LEU A 492 -20.82 8.34 -5.27
C LEU A 492 -20.85 8.78 -3.80
N MET A 493 -19.77 8.55 -3.06
CA MET A 493 -19.61 9.05 -1.69
C MET A 493 -19.70 10.57 -1.68
N LEU A 494 -18.94 11.24 -2.56
CA LEU A 494 -19.02 12.69 -2.70
C LEU A 494 -20.45 13.09 -3.04
N GLU A 495 -21.07 12.60 -4.11
CA GLU A 495 -22.46 12.91 -4.50
C GLU A 495 -23.47 12.83 -3.34
N ARG A 496 -23.33 11.84 -2.45
CA ARG A 496 -24.19 11.67 -1.25
C ARG A 496 -23.78 12.51 -0.03
N GLY A 497 -22.74 13.32 -0.12
CA GLY A 497 -22.23 14.17 0.96
C GLY A 497 -21.34 13.43 1.96
N ILE A 498 -20.94 12.20 1.67
CA ILE A 498 -20.07 11.38 2.51
C ILE A 498 -18.61 11.75 2.23
N VAL A 499 -17.89 12.08 3.30
CA VAL A 499 -16.53 12.65 3.23
C VAL A 499 -15.53 11.90 4.11
N HIS A 500 -15.86 10.67 4.54
CA HIS A 500 -14.92 9.80 5.25
C HIS A 500 -13.88 9.23 4.27
N GLU A 501 -12.62 9.16 4.70
CA GLU A 501 -11.49 8.81 3.82
C GLU A 501 -10.95 7.39 4.07
N ASP A 502 -11.70 6.55 4.79
CA ASP A 502 -11.10 5.44 5.53
C ASP A 502 -10.36 4.41 4.68
N TRP A 503 -10.72 4.29 3.40
CA TRP A 503 -10.16 3.31 2.48
C TRP A 503 -9.26 3.95 1.40
N LEU A 504 -9.19 5.28 1.34
CA LEU A 504 -8.51 6.01 0.25
C LEU A 504 -6.99 5.92 0.32
N HIS A 505 -6.44 5.76 1.52
CA HIS A 505 -5.00 5.59 1.74
C HIS A 505 -4.41 4.36 1.02
N MET A 506 -5.23 3.34 0.78
CA MET A 506 -4.82 2.16 0.00
C MET A 506 -4.48 2.50 -1.46
N LEU A 507 -5.09 3.55 -2.02
CA LEU A 507 -4.89 3.96 -3.41
C LEU A 507 -3.62 4.80 -3.62
N HIS A 508 -3.00 5.24 -2.53
CA HIS A 508 -1.82 6.09 -2.56
C HIS A 508 -0.56 5.33 -3.02
N LEU A 509 -0.60 3.98 -2.99
CA LEU A 509 0.54 3.12 -3.33
C LEU A 509 0.73 2.85 -4.83
N PHE A 510 -0.18 3.35 -5.66
CA PHE A 510 -0.15 3.21 -7.11
C PHE A 510 0.73 4.28 -7.75
#